data_AF-A0A8K1FPM1-F1
#
_entry.id   AF-A0A8K1FPM1-F1
#
_cell.length_a   1.000
_cell.length_b   1.000
_cell.length_c   1.000
_cell.angle_alpha   90.00
_cell.angle_beta   90.00
_cell.angle_gamma   90.00
#
_symmetry.space_group_name_H-M   'P 1'
#
loop_
_entity.id
_entity.type
_entity.pdbx_description
1 polymer ?
#
loop_
_entity_poly.entity_id
_entity_poly.type
_entity_poly.pdbx_seq_one_letter_code
_entity_poly.pdbx_strand_id
1 'polypeptide(L)'
;MEAINASAPEQDPTATRRRSSGNGSHTPEERSPLSKHKYDSPFDLSLAAARKRSQQEKLWEMFATYALQMSSDDPTRMRVYNVIKLLQDCGVIDNSHSEEAKMIEKEVATVCESFLKAHASERDVTKRMDFTVFLALLMHFAQMSGDQDPTRAYDSLVRTCLEKQQKPRHRVPVVKEIQDCKRVLHTFEEPLTRLFTFYATQTHTRLEKLDKKMAQRSPSYIAYAECLTFARRYGILAHGVLTTTEFATIYIDSLAKVPEDEYQRVLTFGCFCELMVRVARKICPSDAVPPDKKLKGLFQLMWLASSSTSPRSLKITDVLKTDHVDVTKHFLIHFEKFWRKENYENYVGDRTLSGLDSDPGLQDPADNSTTHVAPTVGQPKRMSRRLSLCVQTTSSSDQKDAPKTLQRRFTIQSTPPA
;
A
#
# COMPACT_ATOMS: atom_id res chain seq x y z
N MET A 1 31.14 18.27 -60.37
CA MET A 1 30.17 17.44 -61.08
C MET A 1 28.85 17.62 -60.34
N GLU A 2 28.21 18.79 -60.53
CA GLU A 2 27.01 19.01 -61.38
C GLU A 2 25.78 18.33 -60.73
N ALA A 3 24.87 18.98 -59.98
CA ALA A 3 24.05 20.21 -60.11
C ALA A 3 22.80 20.09 -61.00
N ILE A 4 21.74 20.85 -60.60
CA ILE A 4 20.47 21.25 -61.31
C ILE A 4 19.20 20.51 -60.80
N ASN A 5 18.04 21.10 -60.44
CA ASN A 5 17.46 22.45 -60.21
C ASN A 5 16.13 22.24 -59.42
N ALA A 6 15.70 23.04 -58.43
CA ALA A 6 14.87 24.28 -58.50
C ALA A 6 13.54 24.12 -59.30
N SER A 7 12.33 24.51 -58.86
CA SER A 7 11.92 25.77 -58.20
C SER A 7 10.49 25.71 -57.62
N ALA A 8 10.20 26.52 -56.59
CA ALA A 8 8.90 27.16 -56.31
C ALA A 8 8.86 28.56 -56.98
N PRO A 9 7.71 29.27 -57.06
CA PRO A 9 7.50 30.43 -56.15
C PRO A 9 5.99 30.77 -55.86
N GLU A 10 5.65 31.34 -54.67
CA GLU A 10 5.18 32.74 -54.38
C GLU A 10 3.78 33.14 -54.93
N GLN A 11 2.91 34.00 -54.36
CA GLN A 11 2.78 34.88 -53.19
C GLN A 11 1.29 35.37 -53.14
N ASP A 12 0.82 35.82 -51.96
CA ASP A 12 -0.41 36.63 -51.65
C ASP A 12 -0.44 37.98 -52.46
N PRO A 13 -1.48 38.90 -52.49
CA PRO A 13 -2.41 39.28 -51.40
C PRO A 13 -3.81 39.90 -51.77
N THR A 14 -4.65 40.14 -50.75
CA THR A 14 -5.62 41.28 -50.55
C THR A 14 -6.62 41.75 -51.64
N ALA A 15 -7.92 41.87 -51.29
CA ALA A 15 -8.58 43.15 -50.94
C ALA A 15 -10.10 43.21 -51.23
N THR A 16 -10.83 43.82 -50.28
CA THR A 16 -12.04 44.67 -50.44
C THR A 16 -13.36 44.05 -50.95
N ARG A 17 -14.47 44.03 -50.19
CA ARG A 17 -15.31 45.11 -49.58
C ARG A 17 -16.60 45.31 -50.41
N ARG A 18 -17.73 45.37 -49.68
CA ARG A 18 -18.99 46.15 -49.85
C ARG A 18 -20.30 45.42 -50.21
N ARG A 19 -21.24 45.52 -49.23
CA ARG A 19 -22.67 45.94 -49.29
C ARG A 19 -23.63 45.07 -50.12
N SER A 20 -24.90 44.84 -49.76
CA SER A 20 -25.85 45.59 -48.91
C SER A 20 -27.10 44.77 -48.56
N SER A 21 -27.69 45.15 -47.43
CA SER A 21 -29.07 45.03 -46.93
C SER A 21 -30.20 44.40 -47.78
N GLY A 22 -31.03 43.63 -47.06
CA GLY A 22 -32.46 43.47 -47.32
C GLY A 22 -33.19 43.06 -46.03
N ASN A 23 -33.93 43.99 -45.43
CA ASN A 23 -34.79 43.79 -44.26
C ASN A 23 -36.08 43.02 -44.67
N GLY A 24 -36.58 42.16 -43.79
CA GLY A 24 -37.93 41.59 -43.86
C GLY A 24 -38.27 40.86 -42.56
N SER A 25 -39.10 41.46 -41.73
CA SER A 25 -39.59 40.92 -40.46
C SER A 25 -40.71 39.91 -40.66
N HIS A 26 -40.72 38.79 -39.92
CA HIS A 26 -41.92 38.21 -39.28
C HIS A 26 -41.51 37.21 -38.18
N THR A 27 -42.38 37.14 -37.18
CA THR A 27 -42.33 36.57 -35.81
C THR A 27 -42.40 35.02 -35.72
N PRO A 28 -42.27 34.42 -34.51
CA PRO A 28 -41.52 33.19 -34.27
C PRO A 28 -42.37 31.91 -34.30
N GLU A 29 -41.82 30.83 -34.86
CA GLU A 29 -42.31 29.47 -34.63
C GLU A 29 -41.23 28.62 -33.96
N GLU A 30 -41.64 28.06 -32.83
CA GLU A 30 -41.08 26.90 -32.12
C GLU A 30 -40.21 26.00 -33.00
N ARG A 31 -38.92 25.96 -32.70
CA ARG A 31 -38.07 24.81 -33.05
C ARG A 31 -37.61 24.14 -31.77
N SER A 32 -38.11 22.93 -31.60
CA SER A 32 -37.72 21.90 -30.65
C SER A 32 -36.21 21.88 -30.44
N PRO A 33 -35.70 21.63 -29.22
CA PRO A 33 -34.27 21.52 -28.99
C PRO A 33 -33.79 20.23 -29.68
N LEU A 34 -33.21 20.37 -30.86
CA LEU A 34 -32.36 19.36 -31.46
C LEU A 34 -31.31 18.98 -30.42
N SER A 35 -31.44 17.78 -29.86
CA SER A 35 -30.48 17.19 -28.96
C SER A 35 -29.14 17.20 -29.70
N LYS A 36 -28.23 18.07 -29.23
CA LYS A 36 -26.82 17.92 -29.54
C LYS A 36 -26.40 16.63 -28.85
N HIS A 37 -26.55 15.50 -29.54
CA HIS A 37 -25.78 14.31 -29.25
C HIS A 37 -24.32 14.73 -29.41
N LYS A 38 -23.73 15.14 -28.30
CA LYS A 38 -22.29 15.33 -28.16
C LYS A 38 -21.71 13.98 -28.57
N TYR A 39 -21.13 13.94 -29.77
CA TYR A 39 -20.37 12.79 -30.20
C TYR A 39 -19.13 12.78 -29.33
N ASP A 40 -19.18 12.05 -28.21
CA ASP A 40 -18.04 11.93 -27.32
C ASP A 40 -16.95 11.20 -28.10
N SER A 41 -15.91 11.94 -28.47
CA SER A 41 -14.78 11.40 -29.22
C SER A 41 -14.19 10.21 -28.47
N PRO A 42 -13.85 9.10 -29.14
CA PRO A 42 -13.15 7.99 -28.49
C PRO A 42 -11.85 8.43 -27.82
N PHE A 43 -11.23 9.52 -28.30
CA PHE A 43 -10.07 10.15 -27.65
C PHE A 43 -10.44 10.83 -26.33
N ASP A 44 -11.59 11.51 -26.25
CA ASP A 44 -12.06 12.18 -25.03
C ASP A 44 -12.46 11.14 -23.97
N LEU A 45 -13.08 10.04 -24.38
CA LEU A 45 -13.39 8.90 -23.52
C LEU A 45 -12.13 8.23 -22.99
N SER A 46 -11.13 8.02 -23.86
CA SER A 46 -9.83 7.45 -23.49
C SER A 46 -9.08 8.36 -22.51
N LEU A 47 -9.07 9.67 -22.75
CA LEU A 47 -8.43 10.65 -21.89
C LEU A 47 -9.14 10.75 -20.52
N ALA A 48 -10.47 10.74 -20.50
CA ALA A 48 -11.25 10.71 -19.28
C ALA A 48 -10.99 9.43 -18.46
N ALA A 49 -10.93 8.26 -19.12
CA ALA A 49 -10.58 7.00 -18.49
C ALA A 49 -9.15 7.00 -17.93
N ALA A 50 -8.19 7.57 -18.66
CA ALA A 50 -6.80 7.73 -18.19
C ALA A 50 -6.70 8.64 -16.96
N ARG A 51 -7.45 9.75 -16.95
CA ARG A 51 -7.53 10.66 -15.79
C ARG A 51 -8.12 9.98 -14.57
N LYS A 52 -9.23 9.26 -14.72
CA LYS A 52 -9.86 8.49 -13.64
C LYS A 52 -8.91 7.43 -13.07
N ARG A 53 -8.21 6.69 -13.93
CA ARG A 53 -7.19 5.72 -13.52
C ARG A 53 -6.05 6.38 -12.72
N SER A 54 -5.58 7.54 -13.17
CA SER A 54 -4.55 8.31 -12.45
C SER A 54 -5.03 8.79 -11.08
N GLN A 55 -6.27 9.27 -10.97
CA GLN A 55 -6.87 9.68 -9.69
C GLN A 55 -7.00 8.49 -8.73
N GLN A 56 -7.48 7.34 -9.22
CA GLN A 56 -7.63 6.13 -8.41
C GLN A 56 -6.27 5.61 -7.90
N GLU A 57 -5.20 5.72 -8.70
CA GLU A 57 -3.85 5.37 -8.24
C GLU A 57 -3.35 6.33 -7.15
N LYS A 58 -3.58 7.64 -7.30
CA LYS A 58 -3.23 8.61 -6.24
C LYS A 58 -4.04 8.38 -4.96
N LEU A 59 -5.33 8.06 -5.08
CA LEU A 59 -6.17 7.71 -3.93
C LEU A 59 -5.67 6.45 -3.25
N TRP A 60 -5.21 5.45 -4.00
CA TRP A 60 -4.60 4.25 -3.43
C TRP A 60 -3.33 4.58 -2.66
N GLU A 61 -2.43 5.38 -3.23
CA GLU A 61 -1.20 5.79 -2.55
C GLU A 61 -1.48 6.52 -1.23
N MET A 62 -2.52 7.38 -1.22
CA MET A 62 -3.03 8.01 -0.01
C MET A 62 -3.60 6.96 0.97
N PHE A 63 -4.51 6.09 0.51
CA PHE A 63 -5.10 5.02 1.31
C PHE A 63 -4.02 4.17 1.98
N ALA A 64 -3.04 3.67 1.21
CA ALA A 64 -1.98 2.82 1.72
C ALA A 64 -1.09 3.55 2.73
N THR A 65 -0.85 4.84 2.52
CA THR A 65 -0.12 5.68 3.48
C THR A 65 -0.84 5.72 4.83
N TYR A 66 -2.15 5.94 4.84
CA TYR A 66 -2.95 5.96 6.07
C TYR A 66 -3.21 4.55 6.64
N ALA A 67 -3.28 3.51 5.82
CA ALA A 67 -3.35 2.13 6.28
C ALA A 67 -2.09 1.71 7.04
N LEU A 68 -0.92 2.19 6.59
CA LEU A 68 0.37 2.01 7.26
C LEU A 68 0.53 2.86 8.54
N GLN A 69 -0.26 3.92 8.71
CA GLN A 69 -0.19 4.75 9.92
C GLN A 69 -0.65 3.96 11.15
N MET A 70 0.15 4.05 12.22
CA MET A 70 -0.07 3.43 13.53
C MET A 70 -0.02 1.89 13.61
N SER A 71 -0.11 1.16 12.49
CA SER A 71 -0.02 -0.29 12.47
C SER A 71 0.45 -0.80 11.11
N SER A 72 1.45 -1.67 11.11
CA SER A 72 1.92 -2.39 9.92
C SER A 72 1.36 -3.81 9.83
N ASP A 73 0.24 -4.09 10.52
CA ASP A 73 -0.34 -5.44 10.62
C ASP A 73 -0.93 -5.92 9.28
N ASP A 74 -1.54 -5.00 8.53
CA ASP A 74 -2.05 -5.23 7.18
C ASP A 74 -2.15 -3.90 6.42
N PRO A 75 -1.18 -3.57 5.55
CA PRO A 75 -1.15 -2.30 4.85
C PRO A 75 -2.16 -2.22 3.70
N THR A 76 -2.90 -3.30 3.42
CA THR A 76 -3.99 -3.33 2.43
C THR A 76 -5.34 -2.98 3.04
N ARG A 77 -5.40 -2.77 4.36
CA ARG A 77 -6.64 -2.50 5.11
C ARG A 77 -6.51 -1.33 6.06
N MET A 78 -7.43 -0.39 5.97
CA MET A 78 -7.43 0.84 6.77
C MET A 78 -8.45 0.76 7.92
N ARG A 79 -8.04 1.19 9.12
CA ARG A 79 -8.93 1.29 10.29
C ARG A 79 -9.80 2.54 10.17
N VAL A 80 -11.02 2.51 10.74
CA VAL A 80 -11.93 3.68 10.78
C VAL A 80 -11.25 4.93 11.33
N TYR A 81 -10.47 4.79 12.40
CA TYR A 81 -9.72 5.92 12.96
C TYR A 81 -8.78 6.58 11.93
N ASN A 82 -8.11 5.78 11.10
CA ASN A 82 -7.21 6.30 10.07
C ASN A 82 -7.98 6.96 8.92
N VAL A 83 -9.22 6.51 8.63
CA VAL A 83 -10.12 7.18 7.68
C VAL A 83 -10.50 8.58 8.18
N ILE A 84 -10.89 8.68 9.46
CA ILE A 84 -11.25 9.97 10.09
C ILE A 84 -10.05 10.92 10.03
N LYS A 85 -8.87 10.44 10.41
CA LYS A 85 -7.65 11.23 10.35
C LYS A 85 -7.31 11.68 8.93
N LEU A 86 -7.49 10.81 7.93
CA LEU A 86 -7.35 11.19 6.51
C LEU A 86 -8.29 12.33 6.16
N LEU A 87 -9.58 12.22 6.51
CA LEU A 87 -10.56 13.27 6.23
C LEU A 87 -10.25 14.58 6.96
N GLN A 88 -9.70 14.53 8.17
CA GLN A 88 -9.21 15.69 8.92
C GLN A 88 -7.99 16.34 8.24
N ASP A 89 -6.98 15.55 7.90
CA ASP A 89 -5.75 16.03 7.26
C ASP A 89 -6.03 16.62 5.86
N CYS A 90 -7.02 16.08 5.17
CA CYS A 90 -7.53 16.58 3.89
C CYS A 90 -8.50 17.77 4.04
N GLY A 91 -8.81 18.21 5.26
CA GLY A 91 -9.73 19.32 5.52
C GLY A 91 -11.16 19.09 5.03
N VAL A 92 -11.60 17.82 4.98
CA VAL A 92 -12.99 17.43 4.70
C VAL A 92 -13.84 17.58 5.96
N ILE A 93 -13.27 17.25 7.12
CA ILE A 93 -13.87 17.47 8.43
C ILE A 93 -12.95 18.31 9.30
N ASP A 94 -13.52 19.09 10.21
CA ASP A 94 -12.75 19.97 11.07
C ASP A 94 -11.87 19.16 12.04
N ASN A 95 -10.62 19.58 12.20
CA ASN A 95 -9.64 19.00 13.12
C ASN A 95 -9.44 19.84 14.38
N SER A 96 -10.22 20.91 14.55
CA SER A 96 -10.20 21.74 15.75
C SER A 96 -10.62 20.97 17.00
N HIS A 97 -10.21 21.44 18.18
CA HIS A 97 -10.62 20.85 19.45
C HIS A 97 -12.00 21.34 19.93
N SER A 98 -12.79 21.95 19.05
CA SER A 98 -14.13 22.41 19.39
C SER A 98 -15.07 21.23 19.69
N GLU A 99 -16.08 21.44 20.53
CA GLU A 99 -17.09 20.42 20.80
C GLU A 99 -17.87 20.06 19.54
N GLU A 100 -18.07 21.00 18.63
CA GLU A 100 -18.70 20.76 17.34
C GLU A 100 -17.86 19.82 16.46
N ALA A 101 -16.55 20.04 16.38
CA ALA A 101 -15.64 19.14 15.65
C ALA A 101 -15.63 17.72 16.24
N LYS A 102 -15.63 17.59 17.58
CA LYS A 102 -15.73 16.28 18.26
C LYS A 102 -17.06 15.58 17.97
N MET A 103 -18.16 16.31 17.91
CA MET A 103 -19.46 15.74 17.52
C MET A 103 -19.43 15.23 16.07
N ILE A 104 -18.91 16.03 15.14
CA ILE A 104 -18.76 15.63 13.73
C ILE A 104 -17.86 14.40 13.61
N GLU A 105 -16.74 14.35 14.32
CA GLU A 105 -15.85 13.19 14.36
C GLU A 105 -16.60 11.93 14.79
N LYS A 106 -17.41 12.02 15.85
CA LYS A 106 -18.21 10.91 16.36
C LYS A 106 -19.31 10.46 15.39
N GLU A 107 -19.96 11.40 14.71
CA GLU A 107 -20.95 11.09 13.67
C GLU A 107 -20.30 10.36 12.50
N VAL A 108 -19.19 10.87 11.98
CA VAL A 108 -18.42 10.24 10.89
C VAL A 108 -17.93 8.85 11.31
N ALA A 109 -17.43 8.69 12.54
CA ALA A 109 -17.07 7.39 13.07
C ALA A 109 -18.26 6.41 13.07
N THR A 110 -19.44 6.88 13.50
CA THR A 110 -20.67 6.08 13.54
C THR A 110 -21.10 5.67 12.13
N VAL A 111 -21.04 6.58 11.15
CA VAL A 111 -21.31 6.27 9.74
C VAL A 111 -20.33 5.23 9.22
N CYS A 112 -19.02 5.44 9.41
CA CYS A 112 -18.00 4.50 8.96
C CYS A 112 -18.21 3.10 9.54
N GLU A 113 -18.50 2.99 10.85
CA GLU A 113 -18.76 1.71 11.51
C GLU A 113 -20.07 1.07 11.02
N SER A 114 -21.12 1.85 10.81
CA SER A 114 -22.40 1.36 10.27
C SER A 114 -22.24 0.87 8.82
N PHE A 115 -21.54 1.65 7.99
CA PHE A 115 -21.25 1.31 6.61
C PHE A 115 -20.43 0.02 6.52
N LEU A 116 -19.40 -0.11 7.35
CA LEU A 116 -18.59 -1.33 7.45
C LEU A 116 -19.42 -2.55 7.86
N LYS A 117 -20.36 -2.41 8.81
CA LYS A 117 -21.25 -3.52 9.19
C LYS A 117 -22.15 -3.97 8.04
N ALA A 118 -22.59 -3.03 7.20
CA ALA A 118 -23.43 -3.32 6.03
C ALA A 118 -22.62 -3.90 4.85
N HIS A 119 -21.33 -3.54 4.73
CA HIS A 119 -20.44 -3.97 3.64
C HIS A 119 -19.43 -5.03 4.08
N ALA A 120 -19.56 -5.58 5.28
CA ALA A 120 -18.70 -6.65 5.75
C ALA A 120 -18.98 -7.90 4.91
N SER A 121 -18.22 -8.07 3.81
CA SER A 121 -17.92 -9.40 3.32
C SER A 121 -17.36 -10.17 4.51
N GLU A 122 -18.08 -11.20 4.91
CA GLU A 122 -18.18 -11.77 6.25
C GLU A 122 -16.86 -12.00 7.02
N ARG A 123 -16.94 -11.82 8.35
CA ARG A 123 -16.03 -12.32 9.42
C ARG A 123 -14.71 -11.62 9.70
N ASP A 124 -14.49 -10.38 9.27
CA ASP A 124 -13.34 -9.63 9.80
C ASP A 124 -13.71 -8.83 11.06
N VAL A 125 -13.34 -9.39 12.21
CA VAL A 125 -13.46 -8.79 13.57
C VAL A 125 -12.63 -7.49 13.69
N THR A 126 -11.84 -7.15 12.68
CA THR A 126 -10.77 -6.15 12.78
C THR A 126 -11.20 -4.69 12.63
N LYS A 127 -12.47 -4.40 12.32
CA LYS A 127 -12.97 -3.02 12.05
C LYS A 127 -12.10 -2.28 11.00
N ARG A 128 -11.68 -2.98 9.95
CA ARG A 128 -10.85 -2.43 8.86
C ARG A 128 -11.57 -2.58 7.53
N MET A 129 -11.37 -1.61 6.64
CA MET A 129 -11.88 -1.63 5.25
C MET A 129 -10.72 -1.82 4.28
N ASP A 130 -10.95 -2.57 3.21
CA ASP A 130 -10.07 -2.57 2.05
C ASP A 130 -10.29 -1.30 1.21
N PHE A 131 -9.57 -1.17 0.10
CA PHE A 131 -9.67 -0.01 -0.77
C PHE A 131 -11.04 0.08 -1.45
N THR A 132 -11.65 -1.05 -1.81
CA THR A 132 -12.96 -1.06 -2.48
C THR A 132 -14.05 -0.53 -1.58
N VAL A 133 -14.07 -1.00 -0.34
CA VAL A 133 -15.00 -0.51 0.68
C VAL A 133 -14.71 0.95 1.02
N PHE A 134 -13.44 1.39 1.00
CA PHE A 134 -13.10 2.80 1.17
C PHE A 134 -13.63 3.69 0.03
N LEU A 135 -13.49 3.28 -1.24
CA LEU A 135 -14.06 4.02 -2.37
C LEU A 135 -15.58 4.08 -2.30
N ALA A 136 -16.23 2.96 -1.95
CA ALA A 136 -17.68 2.91 -1.74
C ALA A 136 -18.12 3.82 -0.58
N LEU A 137 -17.33 3.91 0.49
CA LEU A 137 -17.58 4.82 1.61
C LEU A 137 -17.47 6.30 1.20
N LEU A 138 -16.47 6.67 0.38
CA LEU A 138 -16.38 8.03 -0.16
C LEU A 138 -17.60 8.38 -1.02
N MET A 139 -18.07 7.43 -1.84
CA MET A 139 -19.31 7.59 -2.60
C MET A 139 -20.53 7.73 -1.68
N HIS A 140 -20.57 6.98 -0.57
CA HIS A 140 -21.63 7.11 0.42
C HIS A 140 -21.65 8.49 1.09
N PHE A 141 -20.48 9.04 1.44
CA PHE A 141 -20.39 10.43 1.92
C PHE A 141 -20.90 11.44 0.89
N ALA A 142 -20.56 11.25 -0.39
CA ALA A 142 -21.05 12.10 -1.47
C ALA A 142 -22.58 12.06 -1.60
N GLN A 143 -23.20 10.88 -1.48
CA GLN A 143 -24.65 10.72 -1.49
C GLN A 143 -25.32 11.40 -0.28
N MET A 144 -24.67 11.38 0.89
CA MET A 144 -25.17 12.04 2.10
C MET A 144 -25.00 13.56 2.11
N SER A 145 -24.18 14.12 1.19
CA SER A 145 -23.93 15.57 1.11
C SER A 145 -25.19 16.38 0.76
N GLY A 146 -26.19 15.75 0.14
CA GLY A 146 -27.40 16.43 -0.34
C GLY A 146 -27.23 17.11 -1.71
N ASP A 147 -26.11 16.91 -2.40
CA ASP A 147 -25.92 17.35 -3.80
C ASP A 147 -26.92 16.61 -4.72
N GLN A 148 -27.38 17.29 -5.77
CA GLN A 148 -28.27 16.71 -6.78
C GLN A 148 -27.56 15.66 -7.63
N ASP A 149 -26.24 15.77 -7.79
CA ASP A 149 -25.40 14.79 -8.49
C ASP A 149 -24.34 14.21 -7.54
N PRO A 150 -24.59 13.02 -6.95
CA PRO A 150 -23.64 12.33 -6.08
C PRO A 150 -22.29 12.05 -6.76
N THR A 151 -22.26 11.87 -8.08
CA THR A 151 -21.02 11.60 -8.81
C THR A 151 -20.13 12.84 -8.82
N ARG A 152 -20.72 14.01 -9.04
CA ARG A 152 -20.01 15.30 -8.96
C ARG A 152 -19.51 15.57 -7.54
N ALA A 153 -20.34 15.31 -6.53
CA ALA A 153 -19.95 15.45 -5.13
C ALA A 153 -18.78 14.52 -4.78
N TYR A 154 -18.80 13.27 -5.26
CA TYR A 154 -17.70 12.31 -5.12
C TYR A 154 -16.41 12.81 -5.78
N ASP A 155 -16.47 13.27 -7.03
CA ASP A 155 -15.31 13.79 -7.74
C ASP A 155 -14.70 15.00 -7.02
N SER A 156 -15.54 15.84 -6.41
CA SER A 156 -15.08 17.00 -5.65
C SER A 156 -14.48 16.63 -4.29
N LEU A 157 -15.06 15.64 -3.60
CA LEU A 157 -14.48 15.06 -2.39
C LEU A 157 -13.10 14.45 -2.66
N VAL A 158 -13.01 13.61 -3.70
CA VAL A 158 -11.74 13.00 -4.14
C VAL A 158 -10.71 14.06 -4.48
N ARG A 159 -11.08 15.09 -5.24
CA ARG A 159 -10.19 16.20 -5.58
C ARG A 159 -9.67 16.90 -4.33
N THR A 160 -10.56 17.21 -3.39
CA THR A 160 -10.21 17.85 -2.11
C THR A 160 -9.19 17.01 -1.34
N CYS A 161 -9.43 15.69 -1.24
CA CYS A 161 -8.51 14.79 -0.57
C CYS A 161 -7.12 14.76 -1.22
N LEU A 162 -7.06 14.72 -2.55
CA LEU A 162 -5.80 14.66 -3.29
C LEU A 162 -5.03 15.98 -3.28
N GLU A 163 -5.72 17.12 -3.31
CA GLU A 163 -5.08 18.45 -3.32
C GLU A 163 -4.57 18.87 -1.94
N LYS A 164 -5.34 18.57 -0.88
CA LYS A 164 -4.98 18.94 0.50
C LYS A 164 -4.12 17.88 1.20
N GLN A 165 -3.71 16.82 0.50
CA GLN A 165 -2.83 15.80 1.07
C GLN A 165 -1.50 16.43 1.50
N GLN A 166 -1.23 16.42 2.82
CA GLN A 166 -0.05 17.09 3.38
C GLN A 166 1.29 16.48 2.94
N LYS A 167 1.33 15.16 2.71
CA LYS A 167 2.54 14.44 2.28
C LYS A 167 2.18 13.37 1.25
N PRO A 168 2.31 13.67 -0.06
CA PRO A 168 2.13 12.66 -1.09
C PRO A 168 3.25 11.62 -0.98
N ARG A 169 2.86 10.35 -0.96
CA ARG A 169 3.81 9.25 -1.04
C ARG A 169 4.34 9.14 -2.47
N HIS A 170 5.66 9.09 -2.61
CA HIS A 170 6.29 8.85 -3.91
C HIS A 170 6.84 7.41 -3.97
N ARG A 171 6.18 6.57 -4.76
CA ARG A 171 6.65 5.21 -5.06
C ARG A 171 7.87 5.30 -5.98
N VAL A 172 9.01 4.80 -5.51
CA VAL A 172 10.23 4.77 -6.33
C VAL A 172 10.11 3.65 -7.37
N PRO A 173 10.26 3.93 -8.68
CA PRO A 173 10.26 2.89 -9.71
C PRO A 173 11.50 1.98 -9.57
N VAL A 174 11.38 0.74 -10.05
CA VAL A 174 12.48 -0.26 -10.08
C VAL A 174 12.61 -0.96 -11.43
N VAL A 175 12.06 -0.35 -12.50
CA VAL A 175 11.99 -0.99 -13.83
C VAL A 175 13.39 -1.29 -14.37
N LYS A 176 14.34 -0.36 -14.18
CA LYS A 176 15.72 -0.52 -14.59
C LYS A 176 16.41 -1.62 -13.77
N GLU A 177 16.26 -1.59 -12.45
CA GLU A 177 16.86 -2.59 -11.56
C GLU A 177 16.32 -4.01 -11.83
N ILE A 178 15.02 -4.16 -12.13
CA ILE A 178 14.44 -5.43 -12.56
C ILE A 178 15.11 -5.92 -13.85
N GLN A 179 15.31 -5.03 -14.82
CA GLN A 179 15.96 -5.37 -16.07
C GLN A 179 17.43 -5.79 -15.86
N ASP A 180 18.14 -5.09 -14.98
CA ASP A 180 19.51 -5.43 -14.59
C ASP A 180 19.57 -6.78 -13.86
N CYS A 181 18.55 -7.10 -13.06
CA CYS A 181 18.41 -8.38 -12.35
C CYS A 181 17.89 -9.54 -13.20
N LYS A 182 17.50 -9.31 -14.47
CA LYS A 182 16.77 -10.29 -15.30
C LYS A 182 17.45 -11.66 -15.38
N ARG A 183 18.79 -11.70 -15.50
CA ARG A 183 19.56 -12.95 -15.57
C ARG A 183 19.53 -13.73 -14.25
N VAL A 184 19.64 -13.03 -13.12
CA VAL A 184 19.59 -13.66 -11.79
C VAL A 184 18.17 -14.16 -11.53
N LEU A 185 17.16 -13.35 -11.82
CA LEU A 185 15.74 -13.74 -11.70
C LEU A 185 15.40 -14.95 -12.56
N HIS A 186 15.90 -15.01 -13.81
CA HIS A 186 15.67 -16.16 -14.69
C HIS A 186 16.37 -17.43 -14.17
N THR A 187 17.61 -17.32 -13.70
CA THR A 187 18.33 -18.46 -13.08
C THR A 187 17.54 -19.02 -11.89
N PHE A 188 16.94 -18.14 -11.09
CA PHE A 188 16.17 -18.50 -9.89
C PHE A 188 14.66 -18.62 -10.14
N GLU A 189 14.20 -18.65 -11.39
CA GLU A 189 12.77 -18.65 -11.71
C GLU A 189 12.05 -19.86 -11.13
N GLU A 190 12.60 -21.06 -11.29
CA GLU A 190 12.04 -22.28 -10.72
C GLU A 190 11.96 -22.25 -9.17
N PRO A 191 13.06 -22.02 -8.42
CA PRO A 191 12.99 -22.00 -6.96
C PRO A 191 12.09 -20.87 -6.42
N LEU A 192 12.10 -19.69 -7.06
CA LEU A 192 11.22 -18.59 -6.66
C LEU A 192 9.75 -18.90 -6.96
N THR A 193 9.45 -19.56 -8.08
CA THR A 193 8.08 -20.00 -8.40
C THR A 193 7.56 -20.98 -7.36
N ARG A 194 8.37 -21.96 -6.95
CA ARG A 194 7.98 -22.91 -5.89
C ARG A 194 7.72 -22.20 -4.57
N LEU A 195 8.57 -21.25 -4.18
CA LEU A 195 8.36 -20.42 -3.00
C LEU A 195 7.05 -19.63 -3.11
N PHE A 196 6.84 -18.99 -4.25
CA PHE A 196 5.65 -18.21 -4.50
C PHE A 196 4.38 -19.06 -4.40
N THR A 197 4.30 -20.15 -5.16
CA THR A 197 3.14 -21.06 -5.18
C THR A 197 2.85 -21.57 -3.78
N PHE A 198 3.87 -21.89 -3.00
CA PHE A 198 3.72 -22.38 -1.64
C PHE A 198 2.96 -21.40 -0.73
N TYR A 199 3.39 -20.13 -0.70
CA TYR A 199 2.70 -19.10 0.09
C TYR A 199 1.37 -18.67 -0.53
N ALA A 200 1.27 -18.68 -1.87
CA ALA A 200 0.02 -18.35 -2.56
C ALA A 200 -1.08 -19.39 -2.29
N THR A 201 -0.74 -20.68 -2.22
CA THR A 201 -1.68 -21.75 -1.84
C THR A 201 -2.20 -21.57 -0.42
N GLN A 202 -1.37 -21.09 0.51
CA GLN A 202 -1.83 -20.79 1.88
C GLN A 202 -2.83 -19.63 1.89
N THR A 203 -2.51 -18.54 1.17
CA THR A 203 -3.43 -17.41 1.00
C THR A 203 -4.76 -17.87 0.39
N HIS A 204 -4.71 -18.66 -0.69
CA HIS A 204 -5.90 -19.20 -1.35
C HIS A 204 -6.71 -20.14 -0.46
N THR A 205 -6.06 -21.07 0.24
CA THR A 205 -6.75 -21.98 1.18
C THR A 205 -7.47 -21.21 2.28
N ARG A 206 -6.89 -20.11 2.75
CA ARG A 206 -7.53 -19.22 3.73
C ARG A 206 -8.70 -18.46 3.11
N LEU A 207 -8.53 -17.96 1.88
CA LEU A 207 -9.58 -17.26 1.15
C LEU A 207 -10.76 -18.20 0.84
N GLU A 208 -10.53 -19.43 0.38
CA GLU A 208 -11.58 -20.43 0.11
C GLU A 208 -12.44 -20.74 1.33
N LYS A 209 -11.84 -20.73 2.53
CA LYS A 209 -12.58 -20.93 3.79
C LYS A 209 -13.46 -19.74 4.16
N LEU A 210 -13.13 -18.54 3.66
CA LEU A 210 -13.84 -17.30 3.95
C LEU A 210 -14.87 -16.97 2.85
N ASP A 211 -14.43 -16.96 1.58
CA ASP A 211 -15.24 -16.69 0.41
C ASP A 211 -14.79 -17.57 -0.77
N LYS A 212 -15.55 -18.64 -1.02
CA LYS A 212 -15.31 -19.56 -2.13
C LYS A 212 -15.48 -18.90 -3.50
N LYS A 213 -16.39 -17.94 -3.64
CA LYS A 213 -16.67 -17.29 -4.93
C LYS A 213 -15.53 -16.33 -5.28
N MET A 214 -15.03 -15.59 -4.30
CA MET A 214 -13.86 -14.75 -4.48
C MET A 214 -12.61 -15.59 -4.78
N ALA A 215 -12.38 -16.68 -4.03
CA ALA A 215 -11.25 -17.58 -4.29
C ALA A 215 -11.22 -18.11 -5.73
N GLN A 216 -12.38 -18.48 -6.28
CA GLN A 216 -12.50 -18.94 -7.68
C GLN A 216 -12.17 -17.88 -8.73
N ARG A 217 -12.31 -16.59 -8.40
CA ARG A 217 -12.06 -15.47 -9.32
C ARG A 217 -10.68 -14.85 -9.15
N SER A 218 -10.07 -15.03 -7.98
CA SER A 218 -8.78 -14.43 -7.65
C SER A 218 -7.63 -15.13 -8.41
N PRO A 219 -6.67 -14.38 -8.99
CA PRO A 219 -5.46 -14.97 -9.54
C PRO A 219 -4.62 -15.64 -8.44
N SER A 220 -3.57 -16.40 -8.78
CA SER A 220 -2.63 -16.86 -7.76
C SER A 220 -1.85 -15.67 -7.16
N TYR A 221 -1.89 -15.48 -5.84
CA TYR A 221 -1.26 -14.35 -5.17
C TYR A 221 -0.89 -14.66 -3.72
N ILE A 222 0.02 -13.86 -3.15
CA ILE A 222 0.40 -13.91 -1.74
C ILE A 222 -0.21 -12.70 -1.01
N ALA A 223 -1.05 -12.94 -0.02
CA ALA A 223 -1.53 -11.87 0.86
C ALA A 223 -0.44 -11.44 1.84
N TYR A 224 -0.58 -10.24 2.40
CA TYR A 224 0.46 -9.64 3.23
C TYR A 224 0.86 -10.52 4.43
N ALA A 225 -0.09 -11.20 5.08
CA ALA A 225 0.19 -12.08 6.22
C ALA A 225 1.12 -13.25 5.86
N GLU A 226 0.88 -13.91 4.72
CA GLU A 226 1.73 -14.98 4.22
C GLU A 226 3.07 -14.43 3.72
N CYS A 227 3.08 -13.26 3.07
CA CYS A 227 4.31 -12.58 2.66
C CYS A 227 5.21 -12.17 3.84
N LEU A 228 4.59 -11.77 4.96
CA LEU A 228 5.28 -11.44 6.21
C LEU A 228 5.88 -12.69 6.86
N THR A 229 5.18 -13.81 6.78
CA THR A 229 5.67 -15.12 7.23
C THR A 229 6.88 -15.57 6.40
N PHE A 230 6.81 -15.41 5.07
CA PHE A 230 7.95 -15.59 4.18
C PHE A 230 9.14 -14.73 4.60
N ALA A 231 8.95 -13.41 4.79
CA ALA A 231 10.03 -12.50 5.11
C ALA A 231 10.72 -12.83 6.45
N ARG A 232 9.97 -13.28 7.46
CA ARG A 232 10.56 -13.77 8.72
C ARG A 232 11.35 -15.06 8.52
N ARG A 233 10.78 -16.03 7.80
CA ARG A 233 11.39 -17.35 7.58
C ARG A 233 12.74 -17.25 6.86
N TYR A 234 12.83 -16.36 5.87
CA TYR A 234 14.03 -16.17 5.07
C TYR A 234 14.94 -15.04 5.58
N GLY A 235 14.77 -14.62 6.83
CA GLY A 235 15.66 -13.68 7.50
C GLY A 235 15.60 -12.23 7.01
N ILE A 236 14.67 -11.88 6.11
CA ILE A 236 14.47 -10.51 5.60
C ILE A 236 14.04 -9.56 6.72
N LEU A 237 13.21 -10.05 7.65
CA LEU A 237 12.76 -9.33 8.85
C LEU A 237 13.51 -9.75 10.12
N ALA A 238 14.53 -10.59 10.01
CA ALA A 238 15.33 -11.01 11.16
C ALA A 238 16.55 -10.11 11.32
N HIS A 239 17.12 -10.09 12.54
CA HIS A 239 18.42 -9.49 12.82
C HIS A 239 18.59 -8.00 12.44
N GLY A 240 17.50 -7.22 12.47
CA GLY A 240 17.56 -5.77 12.21
C GLY A 240 17.77 -5.39 10.74
N VAL A 241 17.62 -6.33 9.80
CA VAL A 241 17.81 -6.10 8.35
C VAL A 241 16.76 -5.14 7.79
N LEU A 242 15.49 -5.39 8.08
CA LEU A 242 14.37 -4.49 7.82
C LEU A 242 13.41 -4.48 9.01
N THR A 243 12.86 -3.32 9.30
CA THR A 243 11.69 -3.23 10.20
C THR A 243 10.43 -3.72 9.50
N THR A 244 9.42 -4.15 10.26
CA THR A 244 8.10 -4.53 9.71
C THR A 244 7.48 -3.39 8.89
N THR A 245 7.65 -2.13 9.32
CA THR A 245 7.14 -0.95 8.62
C THR A 245 7.85 -0.72 7.28
N GLU A 246 9.17 -0.88 7.23
CA GLU A 246 9.92 -0.79 5.96
C GLU A 246 9.50 -1.89 4.99
N PHE A 247 9.35 -3.12 5.49
CA PHE A 247 8.88 -4.23 4.66
C PHE A 247 7.45 -4.03 4.17
N ALA A 248 6.54 -3.53 5.02
CA ALA A 248 5.17 -3.21 4.63
C ALA A 248 5.13 -2.15 3.52
N THR A 249 5.99 -1.13 3.61
CA THR A 249 6.14 -0.11 2.57
C THR A 249 6.61 -0.73 1.25
N ILE A 250 7.63 -1.58 1.31
CA ILE A 250 8.16 -2.32 0.14
C ILE A 250 7.10 -3.26 -0.46
N TYR A 251 6.30 -3.92 0.37
CA TYR A 251 5.21 -4.79 -0.06
C TYR A 251 4.18 -4.01 -0.88
N ILE A 252 3.65 -2.90 -0.35
CA ILE A 252 2.69 -2.04 -1.08
C ILE A 252 3.32 -1.53 -2.37
N ASP A 253 4.57 -1.09 -2.31
CA ASP A 253 5.36 -0.65 -3.47
C ASP A 253 5.56 -1.74 -4.53
N SER A 254 5.29 -3.00 -4.23
CA SER A 254 5.46 -4.13 -5.14
C SER A 254 4.15 -4.58 -5.78
N LEU A 255 3.00 -4.12 -5.28
CA LEU A 255 1.69 -4.51 -5.81
C LEU A 255 1.44 -3.97 -7.23
N ALA A 256 0.53 -4.62 -7.94
CA ALA A 256 0.14 -4.28 -9.30
C ALA A 256 -0.30 -2.80 -9.42
N LYS A 257 0.21 -2.12 -10.45
CA LYS A 257 0.04 -0.67 -10.69
C LYS A 257 -1.28 -0.31 -11.38
N VAL A 258 -1.79 -1.22 -12.21
CA VAL A 258 -3.03 -1.05 -12.96
C VAL A 258 -3.76 -2.37 -12.93
N PRO A 259 -4.34 -2.74 -11.78
CA PRO A 259 -5.13 -3.95 -11.72
C PRO A 259 -6.39 -3.73 -12.59
N GLU A 260 -6.84 -4.75 -13.34
CA GLU A 260 -8.05 -4.63 -14.17
C GLU A 260 -9.30 -4.47 -13.29
N ASP A 261 -9.21 -5.00 -12.07
CA ASP A 261 -10.20 -4.89 -11.00
C ASP A 261 -9.45 -4.62 -9.69
N GLU A 262 -10.01 -3.84 -8.79
CA GLU A 262 -9.37 -3.43 -7.53
C GLU A 262 -8.93 -4.62 -6.67
N TYR A 263 -9.68 -5.74 -6.75
CA TYR A 263 -9.37 -7.03 -6.14
C TYR A 263 -8.11 -7.70 -6.71
N GLN A 264 -7.55 -7.23 -7.83
CA GLN A 264 -6.31 -7.71 -8.42
C GLN A 264 -5.08 -6.91 -7.96
N ARG A 265 -5.22 -5.93 -7.05
CA ARG A 265 -4.06 -5.27 -6.42
C ARG A 265 -3.41 -6.18 -5.37
N VAL A 266 -2.87 -7.29 -5.86
CA VAL A 266 -2.32 -8.39 -5.07
C VAL A 266 -0.87 -8.68 -5.47
N LEU A 267 -0.14 -9.37 -4.61
CA LEU A 267 1.23 -9.78 -4.89
C LEU A 267 1.25 -11.03 -5.77
N THR A 268 1.15 -10.85 -7.08
CA THR A 268 1.34 -11.93 -8.09
C THR A 268 2.82 -12.32 -8.22
N PHE A 269 3.15 -13.35 -8.98
CA PHE A 269 4.55 -13.80 -9.12
C PHE A 269 5.48 -12.71 -9.66
N GLY A 270 5.06 -11.97 -10.70
CA GLY A 270 5.84 -10.83 -11.21
C GLY A 270 6.05 -9.75 -10.16
N CYS A 271 5.03 -9.47 -9.35
CA CYS A 271 5.11 -8.54 -8.23
C CYS A 271 6.01 -9.08 -7.10
N PHE A 272 6.05 -10.39 -6.89
CA PHE A 272 6.96 -11.05 -5.94
C PHE A 272 8.43 -10.92 -6.38
N CYS A 273 8.73 -11.03 -7.67
CA CYS A 273 10.06 -10.73 -8.20
C CYS A 273 10.42 -9.25 -8.02
N GLU A 274 9.48 -8.32 -8.28
CA GLU A 274 9.67 -6.89 -7.99
C GLU A 274 9.94 -6.64 -6.49
N LEU A 275 9.22 -7.35 -5.60
CA LEU A 275 9.44 -7.31 -4.16
C LEU A 275 10.88 -7.73 -3.81
N MET A 276 11.38 -8.82 -4.38
CA MET A 276 12.75 -9.29 -4.10
C MET A 276 13.80 -8.24 -4.51
N VAL A 277 13.63 -7.60 -5.67
CA VAL A 277 14.53 -6.52 -6.14
C VAL A 277 14.45 -5.30 -5.21
N ARG A 278 13.25 -4.90 -4.78
CA ARG A 278 13.08 -3.78 -3.84
C ARG A 278 13.70 -4.05 -2.48
N VAL A 279 13.53 -5.27 -1.97
CA VAL A 279 14.16 -5.73 -0.72
C VAL A 279 15.68 -5.72 -0.87
N ALA A 280 16.22 -6.26 -1.95
CA ALA A 280 17.67 -6.27 -2.21
C ALA A 280 18.26 -4.84 -2.26
N ARG A 281 17.57 -3.92 -2.94
CA ARG A 281 17.95 -2.50 -3.01
C ARG A 281 17.98 -1.85 -1.63
N LYS A 282 16.99 -2.15 -0.77
CA LYS A 282 16.89 -1.57 0.56
C LYS A 282 17.95 -2.14 1.52
N ILE A 283 18.18 -3.46 1.48
CA ILE A 283 19.17 -4.11 2.34
C ILE A 283 20.58 -3.64 1.98
N CYS A 284 20.87 -3.46 0.69
CA CYS A 284 22.16 -2.95 0.19
C CYS A 284 21.99 -1.54 -0.41
N PRO A 285 21.96 -0.48 0.41
CA PRO A 285 21.68 0.88 -0.06
C PRO A 285 22.82 1.50 -0.87
N SER A 286 24.04 0.93 -0.86
CA SER A 286 25.17 1.47 -1.61
C SER A 286 24.93 1.41 -3.12
N ASP A 287 24.97 2.54 -3.80
CA ASP A 287 24.83 2.65 -5.26
C ASP A 287 26.06 2.14 -6.02
N ALA A 288 27.19 1.93 -5.31
CA ALA A 288 28.39 1.34 -5.89
C ALA A 288 28.23 -0.15 -6.23
N VAL A 289 27.24 -0.83 -5.63
CA VAL A 289 26.98 -2.25 -5.87
C VAL A 289 25.94 -2.40 -6.98
N PRO A 290 26.22 -3.15 -8.06
CA PRO A 290 25.24 -3.42 -9.12
C PRO A 290 23.95 -4.09 -8.59
N PRO A 291 22.76 -3.80 -9.17
CA PRO A 291 21.49 -4.37 -8.70
C PRO A 291 21.44 -5.91 -8.68
N ASP A 292 22.03 -6.56 -9.67
CA ASP A 292 22.12 -8.02 -9.75
C ASP A 292 22.95 -8.60 -8.60
N LYS A 293 24.07 -7.96 -8.25
CA LYS A 293 24.88 -8.33 -7.08
C LYS A 293 24.14 -8.10 -5.77
N LYS A 294 23.35 -7.03 -5.64
CA LYS A 294 22.47 -6.82 -4.48
C LYS A 294 21.45 -7.96 -4.34
N LEU A 295 20.85 -8.40 -5.45
CA LEU A 295 19.88 -9.50 -5.46
C LEU A 295 20.52 -10.85 -5.09
N LYS A 296 21.73 -11.14 -5.61
CA LYS A 296 22.50 -12.32 -5.18
C LYS A 296 22.80 -12.27 -3.67
N GLY A 297 23.15 -11.09 -3.14
CA GLY A 297 23.35 -10.87 -1.70
C GLY A 297 22.10 -11.13 -0.87
N LEU A 298 20.92 -10.71 -1.34
CA LEU A 298 19.65 -11.09 -0.71
C LEU A 298 19.47 -12.61 -0.69
N PHE A 299 19.70 -13.31 -1.81
CA PHE A 299 19.56 -14.76 -1.84
C PHE A 299 20.57 -15.48 -0.93
N GLN A 300 21.79 -14.96 -0.80
CA GLN A 300 22.77 -15.45 0.16
C GLN A 300 22.30 -15.27 1.60
N LEU A 301 21.71 -14.11 1.93
CA LEU A 301 21.12 -13.86 3.25
C LEU A 301 19.95 -14.82 3.54
N MET A 302 19.07 -15.02 2.56
CA MET A 302 17.96 -15.98 2.65
C MET A 302 18.46 -17.42 2.89
N TRP A 303 19.54 -17.79 2.20
CA TRP A 303 20.20 -19.08 2.36
C TRP A 303 20.82 -19.23 3.75
N LEU A 304 21.54 -18.22 4.25
CA LEU A 304 22.14 -18.21 5.58
C LEU A 304 21.10 -18.33 6.70
N ALA A 305 20.01 -17.54 6.62
CA ALA A 305 18.92 -17.60 7.59
C ALA A 305 18.24 -18.98 7.62
N SER A 306 18.02 -19.58 6.44
CA SER A 306 17.32 -20.86 6.31
C SER A 306 18.20 -22.06 6.63
N SER A 307 19.51 -21.97 6.40
CA SER A 307 20.48 -23.00 6.78
C SER A 307 20.79 -22.99 8.28
N SER A 308 20.78 -21.81 8.91
CA SER A 308 21.05 -21.65 10.35
C SER A 308 19.86 -22.06 11.24
N THR A 309 18.64 -22.01 10.69
CA THR A 309 17.41 -22.50 11.34
C THR A 309 17.11 -23.97 11.04
N SER A 310 17.99 -24.64 10.29
CA SER A 310 17.98 -26.09 10.11
C SER A 310 18.63 -26.75 11.35
N PRO A 311 17.99 -27.72 12.02
CA PRO A 311 18.67 -28.49 13.03
C PRO A 311 19.87 -29.19 12.37
N ARG A 312 21.07 -28.89 12.83
CA ARG A 312 22.38 -29.38 12.34
C ARG A 312 22.57 -30.92 12.43
N SER A 313 21.52 -31.74 12.31
CA SER A 313 21.62 -33.19 12.49
C SER A 313 20.73 -34.04 11.59
N LEU A 314 20.26 -33.56 10.43
CA LEU A 314 19.67 -34.48 9.45
C LEU A 314 20.68 -34.82 8.37
N LYS A 315 21.36 -35.94 8.60
CA LYS A 315 21.77 -36.85 7.52
C LYS A 315 20.61 -36.89 6.53
N ILE A 316 20.93 -36.69 5.25
CA ILE A 316 19.98 -36.74 4.13
C ILE A 316 19.44 -38.18 4.03
N THR A 317 18.52 -38.55 4.90
CA THR A 317 17.78 -39.82 4.92
C THR A 317 16.54 -39.60 5.76
N ASP A 318 15.41 -39.46 5.04
CA ASP A 318 14.03 -39.47 5.48
C ASP A 318 13.60 -38.47 6.57
N VAL A 319 12.27 -38.24 6.62
CA VAL A 319 11.53 -37.44 7.61
C VAL A 319 11.24 -35.98 7.16
N LEU A 320 10.18 -35.79 6.37
CA LEU A 320 8.91 -35.18 6.81
C LEU A 320 7.95 -34.92 5.64
N LYS A 321 6.73 -35.44 5.77
CA LYS A 321 5.55 -35.08 4.97
C LYS A 321 5.04 -33.69 5.37
N THR A 322 5.79 -32.64 5.08
CA THR A 322 5.30 -31.25 5.14
C THR A 322 5.91 -30.46 4.00
N ASP A 323 5.08 -30.07 3.03
CA ASP A 323 5.47 -29.34 1.80
C ASP A 323 6.39 -28.12 2.06
N HIS A 324 6.33 -27.54 3.26
CA HIS A 324 7.22 -26.48 3.75
C HIS A 324 8.72 -26.81 3.71
N VAL A 325 9.11 -28.03 4.08
CA VAL A 325 10.52 -28.46 4.17
C VAL A 325 11.11 -28.63 2.77
N ASP A 326 10.32 -29.15 1.84
CA ASP A 326 10.74 -29.43 0.47
C ASP A 326 10.99 -28.16 -0.34
N VAL A 327 10.13 -27.15 -0.22
CA VAL A 327 10.29 -25.88 -0.95
C VAL A 327 11.52 -25.11 -0.46
N THR A 328 11.75 -25.06 0.85
CA THR A 328 12.94 -24.41 1.43
C THR A 328 14.21 -25.14 1.00
N LYS A 329 14.22 -26.48 1.08
CA LYS A 329 15.35 -27.31 0.66
C LYS A 329 15.66 -27.14 -0.82
N HIS A 330 14.65 -27.02 -1.66
CA HIS A 330 14.83 -26.78 -3.09
C HIS A 330 15.54 -25.45 -3.35
N PHE A 331 15.11 -24.35 -2.70
CA PHE A 331 15.82 -23.08 -2.77
C PHE A 331 17.28 -23.19 -2.27
N LEU A 332 17.50 -23.84 -1.12
CA LEU A 332 18.83 -24.00 -0.53
C LEU A 332 19.80 -24.75 -1.44
N ILE A 333 19.38 -25.89 -2.00
CA ILE A 333 20.18 -26.70 -2.92
C ILE A 333 20.46 -25.93 -4.22
N HIS A 334 19.45 -25.24 -4.75
CA HIS A 334 19.62 -24.46 -5.97
C HIS A 334 20.63 -23.32 -5.76
N PHE A 335 20.47 -22.56 -4.67
CA PHE A 335 21.40 -21.47 -4.34
C PHE A 335 22.82 -22.00 -4.12
N GLU A 336 23.02 -23.11 -3.39
CA GLU A 336 24.35 -23.66 -3.16
C GLU A 336 25.04 -24.09 -4.48
N LYS A 337 24.29 -24.72 -5.40
CA LYS A 337 24.80 -25.07 -6.73
C LYS A 337 25.19 -23.83 -7.54
N PHE A 338 24.35 -22.80 -7.49
CA PHE A 338 24.63 -21.52 -8.13
C PHE A 338 25.88 -20.86 -7.52
N TRP A 339 25.94 -20.79 -6.19
CA TRP A 339 27.03 -20.15 -5.46
C TRP A 339 28.37 -20.85 -5.67
N ARG A 340 28.37 -22.19 -5.78
CA ARG A 340 29.55 -22.98 -6.15
C ARG A 340 30.08 -22.62 -7.54
N LYS A 341 29.20 -22.39 -8.53
CA LYS A 341 29.61 -21.97 -9.89
C LYS A 341 30.23 -20.57 -9.89
N GLU A 342 29.82 -19.73 -8.94
CA GLU A 342 30.35 -18.38 -8.73
C GLU A 342 31.53 -18.38 -7.73
N ASN A 343 32.20 -19.53 -7.53
CA ASN A 343 33.35 -19.68 -6.64
C ASN A 343 33.12 -19.21 -5.20
N TYR A 344 31.90 -19.39 -4.69
CA TYR A 344 31.50 -18.98 -3.35
C TYR A 344 31.74 -17.48 -3.07
N GLU A 345 31.55 -16.61 -4.08
CA GLU A 345 31.69 -15.16 -3.91
C GLU A 345 30.84 -14.64 -2.73
N ASN A 346 31.45 -13.83 -1.86
CA ASN A 346 30.71 -13.18 -0.78
C ASN A 346 29.99 -11.92 -1.29
N TYR A 347 28.68 -12.03 -1.50
CA TYR A 347 27.85 -10.93 -2.00
C TYR A 347 27.37 -9.98 -0.89
N VAL A 348 27.39 -10.41 0.37
CA VAL A 348 26.98 -9.61 1.54
C VAL A 348 28.14 -8.73 2.04
N GLY A 349 29.38 -9.02 1.63
CA GLY A 349 30.60 -8.29 2.01
C GLY A 349 30.97 -8.45 3.49
N ASP A 350 31.93 -7.65 3.98
CA ASP A 350 32.28 -7.51 5.41
C ASP A 350 31.21 -6.76 6.22
N ARG A 351 29.93 -6.89 5.84
CA ARG A 351 28.87 -6.80 6.83
C ARG A 351 28.93 -8.06 7.68
N THR A 352 30.03 -8.22 8.42
CA THR A 352 29.96 -8.91 9.70
C THR A 352 28.74 -8.37 10.39
N LEU A 353 27.88 -9.31 10.78
CA LEU A 353 26.83 -9.15 11.75
C LEU A 353 27.49 -8.63 13.04
N SER A 354 27.86 -7.36 13.08
CA SER A 354 28.54 -6.68 14.19
C SER A 354 27.64 -6.51 15.42
N GLY A 355 26.59 -7.33 15.51
CA GLY A 355 25.79 -7.57 16.71
C GLY A 355 25.73 -9.05 17.13
N LEU A 356 26.58 -9.94 16.57
CA LEU A 356 26.65 -11.35 16.97
C LEU A 356 27.90 -11.73 17.79
N ASP A 357 28.90 -10.86 17.88
CA ASP A 357 30.05 -11.03 18.78
C ASP A 357 30.14 -9.85 19.75
N SER A 358 29.45 -9.96 20.87
CA SER A 358 29.77 -9.21 22.09
C SER A 358 29.51 -10.15 23.26
N ASP A 359 30.40 -11.13 23.39
CA ASP A 359 30.63 -11.84 24.64
C ASP A 359 31.75 -11.09 25.38
N PRO A 360 31.47 -10.32 26.45
CA PRO A 360 32.50 -9.65 27.21
C PRO A 360 32.94 -10.61 28.31
N GLY A 361 33.93 -11.46 28.02
CA GLY A 361 34.23 -12.56 28.95
C GLY A 361 35.63 -13.15 28.89
N LEU A 362 36.65 -12.38 28.50
CA LEU A 362 38.05 -12.77 28.73
C LEU A 362 38.91 -11.50 28.85
N GLN A 363 38.91 -10.94 30.06
CA GLN A 363 40.00 -10.09 30.54
C GLN A 363 40.52 -10.74 31.82
N ASP A 364 41.75 -11.25 31.74
CA ASP A 364 42.58 -11.47 32.92
C ASP A 364 42.84 -10.13 33.61
N PRO A 365 42.83 -10.12 34.96
CA PRO A 365 43.90 -9.40 35.63
C PRO A 365 44.45 -10.17 36.84
N ALA A 366 45.78 -10.18 36.94
CA ALA A 366 46.50 -10.52 38.16
C ALA A 366 46.48 -9.35 39.17
N ASP A 367 46.32 -9.72 40.44
CA ASP A 367 46.81 -9.12 41.69
C ASP A 367 46.65 -7.61 41.95
N ASN A 368 45.77 -7.22 42.89
CA ASN A 368 46.12 -7.18 44.32
C ASN A 368 45.00 -6.58 45.22
N SER A 369 44.60 -7.38 46.23
CA SER A 369 44.27 -7.06 47.64
C SER A 369 43.71 -5.67 48.03
N THR A 370 42.52 -5.64 48.66
CA THR A 370 42.30 -5.63 50.15
C THR A 370 40.94 -5.00 50.54
N THR A 371 40.27 -5.63 51.51
CA THR A 371 39.32 -5.10 52.52
C THR A 371 37.85 -4.79 52.17
N HIS A 372 37.00 -5.67 52.72
CA HIS A 372 35.59 -5.47 53.08
C HIS A 372 35.33 -4.26 53.98
N VAL A 373 34.35 -3.42 53.62
CA VAL A 373 33.41 -2.73 54.54
C VAL A 373 32.09 -2.46 53.79
N ALA A 374 30.96 -2.91 54.35
CA ALA A 374 29.60 -2.45 54.00
C ALA A 374 29.28 -1.17 54.78
N PRO A 375 28.38 -0.26 54.34
CA PRO A 375 26.96 -0.44 54.69
C PRO A 375 25.87 0.26 53.80
N THR A 376 24.63 -0.23 53.95
CA THR A 376 23.28 0.42 53.97
C THR A 376 22.70 1.39 52.90
N VAL A 377 21.47 1.02 52.50
CA VAL A 377 20.18 1.78 52.41
C VAL A 377 19.91 2.73 51.24
N GLY A 378 18.78 2.47 50.55
CA GLY A 378 18.04 3.46 49.77
C GLY A 378 17.02 2.88 48.77
N GLN A 379 15.83 2.48 49.23
CA GLN A 379 14.65 2.31 48.37
C GLN A 379 14.01 3.65 48.02
N PRO A 380 13.29 3.73 46.88
CA PRO A 380 12.02 4.44 46.88
C PRO A 380 10.83 3.61 46.37
N LYS A 381 9.74 3.75 47.14
CA LYS A 381 8.36 3.27 46.94
C LYS A 381 7.76 3.73 45.60
N ARG A 382 6.92 2.89 44.98
CA ARG A 382 5.83 3.36 44.11
C ARG A 382 4.50 2.71 44.52
N MET A 383 3.54 3.59 44.81
CA MET A 383 2.26 3.31 45.44
C MET A 383 1.26 2.62 44.49
N SER A 384 0.60 1.58 45.00
CA SER A 384 -0.71 1.14 44.53
C SER A 384 -1.76 2.22 44.80
N ARG A 385 -2.54 2.57 43.78
CA ARG A 385 -3.89 3.14 43.97
C ARG A 385 -4.88 2.40 43.08
N ARG A 386 -5.68 1.54 43.72
CA ARG A 386 -6.99 1.08 43.24
C ARG A 386 -7.88 2.31 43.06
N LEU A 387 -8.56 2.41 41.93
CA LEU A 387 -9.72 3.30 41.78
C LEU A 387 -10.99 2.46 41.83
N SER A 388 -11.78 2.77 42.84
CA SER A 388 -13.13 2.29 43.10
C SER A 388 -14.10 2.93 42.11
N LEU A 389 -14.91 2.12 41.43
CA LEU A 389 -16.03 2.59 40.61
C LEU A 389 -17.27 2.63 41.52
N CYS A 390 -17.69 3.83 41.91
CA CYS A 390 -18.96 4.03 42.60
C CYS A 390 -20.05 4.21 41.54
N VAL A 391 -20.97 3.24 41.47
CA VAL A 391 -22.17 3.27 40.64
C VAL A 391 -23.23 4.06 41.41
N GLN A 392 -23.72 5.15 40.83
CA GLN A 392 -25.01 5.71 41.22
C GLN A 392 -25.92 5.75 40.00
N THR A 393 -26.93 4.90 40.06
CA THR A 393 -28.09 4.83 39.18
C THR A 393 -29.12 5.85 39.63
N THR A 394 -29.58 6.70 38.71
CA THR A 394 -30.94 7.24 38.74
C THR A 394 -31.51 7.25 37.32
N SER A 395 -32.79 6.95 37.26
CA SER A 395 -33.57 6.43 36.14
C SER A 395 -34.50 7.46 35.50
N SER A 396 -35.04 7.09 34.33
CA SER A 396 -36.20 7.63 33.59
C SER A 396 -35.91 8.87 32.75
N SER A 397 -36.44 9.06 31.53
CA SER A 397 -37.59 8.46 30.84
C SER A 397 -37.48 8.64 29.31
N ASP A 398 -38.38 7.95 28.60
CA ASP A 398 -38.63 7.91 27.16
C ASP A 398 -38.49 9.21 26.35
N GLN A 399 -37.93 9.11 25.14
CA GLN A 399 -38.61 9.54 23.92
C GLN A 399 -37.93 9.03 22.63
N LYS A 400 -38.77 8.49 21.74
CA LYS A 400 -38.47 8.18 20.33
C LYS A 400 -38.11 9.46 19.60
N ASP A 401 -36.99 9.46 18.86
CA ASP A 401 -36.87 10.27 17.65
C ASP A 401 -35.90 9.62 16.67
N ALA A 402 -36.37 9.49 15.42
CA ALA A 402 -35.58 9.03 14.29
C ALA A 402 -34.58 10.14 13.88
N PRO A 403 -33.33 9.81 13.51
CA PRO A 403 -32.37 10.85 13.18
C PRO A 403 -32.67 11.42 11.78
N LYS A 404 -33.22 12.64 11.77
CA LYS A 404 -33.21 13.51 10.60
C LYS A 404 -31.80 14.08 10.40
N THR A 405 -31.34 13.96 9.16
CA THR A 405 -30.53 14.92 8.41
C THR A 405 -29.05 15.14 8.80
N LEU A 406 -28.19 14.39 8.10
CA LEU A 406 -26.80 14.74 7.75
C LEU A 406 -26.70 15.78 6.59
N GLN A 407 -27.85 16.26 6.09
CA GLN A 407 -27.98 17.09 4.88
C GLN A 407 -27.38 18.50 4.95
N ARG A 408 -26.82 18.95 6.08
CA ARG A 408 -26.45 20.37 6.26
C ARG A 408 -24.98 20.69 6.45
N ARG A 409 -24.05 19.72 6.43
CA ARG A 409 -22.68 19.99 6.94
C ARG A 409 -21.50 19.58 6.07
N PHE A 410 -21.71 18.95 4.91
CA PHE A 410 -20.64 18.81 3.91
C PHE A 410 -20.53 20.08 3.06
N THR A 411 -19.80 21.08 3.55
CA THR A 411 -19.47 22.25 2.73
C THR A 411 -18.26 21.89 1.85
N ILE A 412 -18.51 21.38 0.65
CA ILE A 412 -17.48 21.28 -0.39
C ILE A 412 -17.22 22.71 -0.88
N GLN A 413 -16.18 23.36 -0.38
CA GLN A 413 -15.74 24.65 -0.90
C GLN A 413 -15.34 24.49 -2.37
N SER A 414 -16.15 25.06 -3.26
CA SER A 414 -15.82 25.25 -4.67
C SER A 414 -15.23 26.65 -4.81
N THR A 415 -13.92 26.75 -4.93
CA THR A 415 -13.27 27.99 -5.38
C THR A 415 -13.44 28.14 -6.90
N PRO A 416 -13.92 29.29 -7.40
CA PRO A 416 -13.93 29.56 -8.83
C PRO A 416 -12.50 29.85 -9.33
N PRO A 417 -12.20 29.57 -10.62
CA PRO A 417 -10.87 29.81 -11.17
C PRO A 417 -10.59 31.31 -11.27
N ALA A 418 -9.37 31.70 -10.90
CA ALA A 418 -8.80 33.02 -11.19
C ALA A 418 -8.24 33.07 -12.60
#